data_AF-A0A6A4VYJ3-F1
#
_entry.id   AF-A0A6A4VYJ3-F1
#
_cell.length_a   1.000
_cell.length_b   1.000
_cell.length_c   1.000
_cell.angle_alpha   90.00
_cell.angle_beta   90.00
_cell.angle_gamma   90.00
#
_symmetry.space_group_name_H-M   'P 1'
#
loop_
_entity.id
_entity.type
_entity.pdbx_description
1 polymer ?
#
loop_
_entity_poly.entity_id
_entity_poly.type
_entity_poly.pdbx_seq_one_letter_code
_entity_poly.pdbx_strand_id
1 'polypeptide(L)'
;MPVVYVPTNLPRDTALLSRDKWNSIRGHLTRQQEEEARRQKLREAAQHRQAVSKQMKDDWPNTLAKLHAKRLQDREDRLRKKEEDQLAIDAEEAKIQAVLRKQKLDAAREMLFHNEERVRNFDGALLLSEVLKERDEQVALKAEMKKREDERERQWQKHLHFDWARQAEIEAQQQRDRRAAMQRSNAKEIEVAFAVKEEAKKKELEYAEQVREATRQYEHELQLEKEEEYEKRQQMKKEANEYARTQRAFELLKQKREEEENAETRIYSLGKLEMARQIKQTRDEILDRSRRRSEVACALLERQLMAKQSDEDARIAAAVAEKRAKDDALEAEKAAARADMVETIRQHRSAELRRHREQQEEADRQRRQERRLQDERTAAMASELRDRHRDLIDQRARNRRDWREQVDETEAKRLVEKEEEYAEVRALKCTQRKEQKQFDEYVRSELERLEKGGRNTFPLRVAARASAPGFLRHSTDWSSEGIRPY
;
A
#
# COMPACT_ATOMS: atom_id res chain seq x y z
N MET A 1 -122.63 -39.16 -74.64
CA MET A 1 -121.70 -39.85 -75.56
C MET A 1 -120.41 -39.04 -75.63
N PRO A 2 -119.32 -39.44 -74.97
CA PRO A 2 -118.01 -38.91 -75.29
C PRO A 2 -117.50 -39.65 -76.53
N VAL A 3 -117.17 -38.89 -77.57
CA VAL A 3 -116.51 -39.39 -78.77
C VAL A 3 -115.23 -40.08 -78.32
N VAL A 4 -115.22 -41.41 -78.39
CA VAL A 4 -114.02 -42.21 -78.19
C VAL A 4 -113.11 -41.90 -79.37
N TYR A 5 -112.06 -41.13 -79.09
CA TYR A 5 -110.98 -40.89 -80.03
C TYR A 5 -110.29 -42.24 -80.24
N VAL A 6 -110.56 -42.89 -81.38
CA VAL A 6 -109.80 -44.04 -81.83
C VAL A 6 -108.62 -43.49 -82.64
N PRO A 7 -107.40 -43.43 -82.08
CA PRO A 7 -106.22 -43.10 -82.86
C PRO A 7 -106.05 -44.17 -83.94
N THR A 8 -105.85 -43.73 -85.18
CA THR A 8 -105.75 -44.55 -86.41
C THR A 8 -104.49 -45.41 -86.51
N ASN A 9 -103.88 -45.80 -85.38
CA ASN A 9 -102.74 -46.73 -85.32
C ASN A 9 -102.88 -47.68 -84.13
N LEU A 10 -103.57 -48.81 -84.34
CA LEU A 10 -103.51 -49.99 -83.47
C LEU A 10 -103.17 -51.22 -84.35
N PRO A 11 -102.01 -51.88 -84.13
CA PRO A 11 -101.65 -53.12 -84.82
C PRO A 11 -102.55 -54.30 -84.41
N ARG A 12 -102.77 -55.22 -85.35
CA ARG A 12 -103.90 -56.18 -85.41
C ARG A 12 -103.98 -57.31 -84.36
N ASP A 13 -103.13 -57.35 -83.33
CA ASP A 13 -103.05 -58.53 -82.44
C ASP A 13 -103.38 -58.20 -80.97
N THR A 14 -104.68 -58.09 -80.65
CA THR A 14 -105.15 -58.12 -79.24
C THR A 14 -106.08 -59.32 -79.02
N ALA A 15 -105.55 -60.36 -78.35
CA ALA A 15 -106.30 -61.53 -77.91
C ALA A 15 -106.66 -61.38 -76.41
N LEU A 16 -107.95 -61.42 -76.08
CA LEU A 16 -108.45 -61.34 -74.70
C LEU A 16 -108.26 -62.68 -73.98
N LEU A 17 -107.53 -62.68 -72.85
CA LEU A 17 -107.16 -63.86 -72.05
C LEU A 17 -108.23 -64.21 -70.98
N SER A 18 -108.45 -65.51 -70.74
CA SER A 18 -109.44 -66.00 -69.76
C SER A 18 -109.02 -65.82 -68.30
N ARG A 19 -110.01 -65.57 -67.43
CA ARG A 19 -109.87 -65.21 -66.01
C ARG A 19 -109.18 -66.28 -65.14
N ASP A 20 -109.29 -67.55 -65.50
CA ASP A 20 -108.70 -68.64 -64.70
C ASP A 20 -107.18 -68.65 -64.77
N LYS A 21 -106.62 -68.31 -65.93
CA LYS A 21 -105.17 -68.25 -66.14
C LYS A 21 -104.53 -67.11 -65.35
N TRP A 22 -105.27 -66.03 -65.11
CA TRP A 22 -104.82 -64.90 -64.29
C TRP A 22 -104.67 -65.26 -62.80
N ASN A 23 -105.62 -66.01 -62.24
CA ASN A 23 -105.59 -66.34 -60.80
C ASN A 23 -104.45 -67.31 -60.45
N SER A 24 -104.13 -68.27 -61.33
CA SER A 24 -103.00 -69.18 -61.12
C SER A 24 -101.65 -68.45 -61.12
N ILE A 25 -101.47 -67.48 -62.01
CA ILE A 25 -100.25 -66.65 -62.08
C ILE A 25 -100.12 -65.81 -60.81
N ARG A 26 -101.23 -65.28 -60.29
CA ARG A 26 -101.24 -64.49 -59.05
C ARG A 26 -100.81 -65.31 -57.83
N GLY A 27 -101.28 -66.55 -57.69
CA GLY A 27 -100.93 -67.41 -56.56
C GLY A 27 -99.43 -67.78 -56.51
N HIS A 28 -98.82 -68.11 -57.66
CA HIS A 28 -97.40 -68.47 -57.73
C HIS A 28 -96.48 -67.28 -57.48
N LEU A 29 -96.85 -66.10 -58.01
CA LEU A 29 -96.09 -64.87 -57.80
C LEU A 29 -96.06 -64.45 -56.32
N THR A 30 -97.18 -64.66 -55.61
CA THR A 30 -97.30 -64.30 -54.18
C THR A 30 -96.39 -65.20 -53.31
N ARG A 31 -96.27 -66.50 -53.62
CA ARG A 31 -95.43 -67.44 -52.86
C ARG A 31 -93.92 -67.21 -53.04
N GLN A 32 -93.48 -66.88 -54.25
CA GLN A 32 -92.05 -66.54 -54.50
C GLN A 32 -91.65 -65.24 -53.80
N GLN A 33 -92.54 -64.23 -53.79
CA GLN A 33 -92.31 -62.98 -53.08
C GLN A 33 -92.17 -63.19 -51.56
N GLU A 34 -92.95 -64.10 -50.97
CA GLU A 34 -92.84 -64.43 -49.54
C GLU A 34 -91.51 -65.13 -49.20
N GLU A 35 -91.02 -66.02 -50.06
CA GLU A 35 -89.73 -66.71 -49.85
C GLU A 35 -88.53 -65.77 -50.00
N GLU A 36 -88.57 -64.84 -50.96
CA GLU A 36 -87.55 -63.80 -51.13
C GLU A 36 -87.53 -62.82 -49.95
N ALA A 37 -88.69 -62.38 -49.47
CA ALA A 37 -88.81 -61.54 -48.28
C ALA A 37 -88.26 -62.25 -47.04
N ARG A 38 -88.47 -63.57 -46.90
CA ARG A 38 -87.89 -64.37 -45.81
C ARG A 38 -86.36 -64.45 -45.91
N ARG A 39 -85.79 -64.61 -47.12
CA ARG A 39 -84.34 -64.60 -47.35
C ARG A 39 -83.71 -63.25 -47.06
N GLN A 40 -84.36 -62.15 -47.45
CA GLN A 40 -83.90 -60.79 -47.17
C GLN A 40 -83.86 -60.54 -45.66
N LYS A 41 -84.96 -60.85 -44.94
CA LYS A 41 -84.99 -60.76 -43.47
C LYS A 41 -83.90 -61.57 -42.80
N LEU A 42 -83.57 -62.76 -43.32
CA LEU A 42 -82.49 -63.59 -42.78
C LEU A 42 -81.10 -62.98 -43.02
N ARG A 43 -80.88 -62.36 -44.19
CA ARG A 43 -79.64 -61.62 -44.49
C ARG A 43 -79.50 -60.38 -43.62
N GLU A 44 -80.55 -59.60 -43.48
CA GLU A 44 -80.60 -58.42 -42.60
C GLU A 44 -80.34 -58.83 -41.14
N ALA A 45 -80.96 -59.91 -40.66
CA ALA A 45 -80.69 -60.45 -39.32
C ALA A 45 -79.25 -60.98 -39.16
N ALA A 46 -78.63 -61.52 -40.21
CA ALA A 46 -77.22 -61.93 -40.18
C ALA A 46 -76.26 -60.73 -40.17
N GLN A 47 -76.52 -59.71 -40.99
CA GLN A 47 -75.76 -58.45 -41.00
C GLN A 47 -75.91 -57.71 -39.68
N HIS A 48 -77.13 -57.66 -39.11
CA HIS A 48 -77.39 -57.11 -37.80
C HIS A 48 -76.60 -57.86 -36.72
N ARG A 49 -76.63 -59.19 -36.71
CA ARG A 49 -75.82 -60.00 -35.78
C ARG A 49 -74.32 -59.76 -35.96
N GLN A 50 -73.83 -59.61 -37.19
CA GLN A 50 -72.43 -59.30 -37.46
C GLN A 50 -72.06 -57.89 -36.98
N ALA A 51 -72.94 -56.90 -37.15
CA ALA A 51 -72.73 -55.54 -36.66
C ALA A 51 -72.67 -55.50 -35.13
N VAL A 52 -73.61 -56.17 -34.45
CA VAL A 52 -73.61 -56.32 -32.98
C VAL A 52 -72.35 -57.04 -32.51
N SER A 53 -71.92 -58.10 -33.20
CA SER A 53 -70.69 -58.82 -32.86
C SER A 53 -69.42 -57.98 -33.04
N LYS A 54 -69.36 -57.13 -34.09
CA LYS A 54 -68.26 -56.18 -34.27
C LYS A 54 -68.23 -55.14 -33.16
N GLN A 55 -69.37 -54.54 -32.81
CA GLN A 55 -69.48 -53.60 -31.69
C GLN A 55 -69.01 -54.22 -30.37
N MET A 56 -69.47 -55.45 -30.07
CA MET A 56 -69.01 -56.17 -28.88
C MET A 56 -67.50 -56.43 -28.89
N LYS A 57 -66.92 -56.82 -30.04
CA LYS A 57 -65.47 -57.02 -30.20
C LYS A 57 -64.69 -55.72 -30.02
N ASP A 58 -65.25 -54.61 -30.47
CA ASP A 58 -64.67 -53.27 -30.31
C ASP A 58 -64.74 -52.80 -28.86
N ASP A 59 -65.64 -53.34 -28.03
CA ASP A 59 -65.70 -53.04 -26.59
C ASP A 59 -64.78 -53.95 -25.76
N TRP A 60 -64.40 -55.13 -26.25
CA TRP A 60 -63.53 -56.05 -25.51
C TRP A 60 -62.16 -55.42 -25.20
N PRO A 61 -61.74 -55.34 -23.93
CA PRO A 61 -60.49 -54.69 -23.54
C PRO A 61 -59.24 -55.53 -23.93
N ASN A 62 -59.41 -56.84 -24.14
CA ASN A 62 -58.32 -57.79 -24.35
C ASN A 62 -58.06 -58.17 -25.82
N THR A 63 -58.58 -57.39 -26.77
CA THR A 63 -58.31 -57.60 -28.21
C THR A 63 -56.85 -57.24 -28.50
N LEU A 64 -56.15 -58.02 -29.34
CA LEU A 64 -54.74 -57.77 -29.67
C LEU A 64 -54.48 -56.31 -30.12
N ALA A 65 -55.39 -55.75 -30.92
CA ALA A 65 -55.33 -54.35 -31.35
C ALA A 65 -55.34 -53.35 -30.18
N LYS A 66 -56.22 -53.55 -29.19
CA LYS A 66 -56.28 -52.71 -27.99
C LYS A 66 -55.06 -52.90 -27.08
N LEU A 67 -54.55 -54.13 -26.96
CA LEU A 67 -53.33 -54.39 -26.20
C LEU A 67 -52.11 -53.73 -26.84
N HIS A 68 -52.00 -53.74 -28.16
CA HIS A 68 -50.96 -53.01 -28.90
C HIS A 68 -51.11 -51.50 -28.74
N ALA A 69 -52.34 -50.96 -28.85
CA ALA A 69 -52.61 -49.54 -28.62
C ALA A 69 -52.25 -49.13 -27.19
N LYS A 70 -52.61 -49.95 -26.18
CA LYS A 70 -52.23 -49.72 -24.79
C LYS A 70 -50.72 -49.76 -24.58
N ARG A 71 -50.00 -50.71 -25.16
CA ARG A 71 -48.52 -50.77 -25.08
C ARG A 71 -47.86 -49.56 -25.74
N LEU A 72 -48.44 -49.03 -26.83
CA LEU A 72 -47.96 -47.83 -27.48
C LEU A 72 -48.19 -46.60 -26.60
N GLN A 73 -49.39 -46.46 -26.03
CA GLN A 73 -49.71 -45.41 -25.04
C GLN A 73 -48.80 -45.49 -23.82
N ASP A 74 -48.63 -46.68 -23.21
CA ASP A 74 -47.72 -46.88 -22.08
C ASP A 74 -46.26 -46.51 -22.43
N ARG A 75 -45.83 -46.72 -23.68
CA ARG A 75 -44.50 -46.32 -24.16
C ARG A 75 -44.41 -44.82 -24.35
N GLU A 76 -45.41 -44.19 -24.94
CA GLU A 76 -45.50 -42.74 -25.10
C GLU A 76 -45.52 -42.04 -23.74
N ASP A 77 -46.32 -42.53 -22.79
CA ASP A 77 -46.39 -42.02 -21.43
C ASP A 77 -45.05 -42.16 -20.69
N ARG A 78 -44.31 -43.26 -20.90
CA ARG A 78 -42.95 -43.42 -20.35
C ARG A 78 -41.95 -42.45 -20.98
N LEU A 79 -42.06 -42.17 -22.27
CA LEU A 79 -41.17 -41.22 -22.95
C LEU A 79 -41.47 -39.80 -22.50
N ARG A 80 -42.75 -39.41 -22.44
CA ARG A 80 -43.19 -38.10 -21.92
C ARG A 80 -42.69 -37.86 -20.50
N LYS A 81 -42.85 -38.84 -19.60
CA LYS A 81 -42.32 -38.72 -18.23
C LYS A 81 -40.80 -38.55 -18.20
N LYS A 82 -40.07 -39.28 -19.04
CA LYS A 82 -38.60 -39.13 -19.13
C LYS A 82 -38.19 -37.75 -19.66
N GLU A 83 -38.92 -37.22 -20.64
CA GLU A 83 -38.68 -35.87 -21.17
C GLU A 83 -39.01 -34.81 -20.11
N GLU A 84 -40.11 -34.97 -19.38
CA GLU A 84 -40.47 -34.11 -18.24
C GLU A 84 -39.39 -34.14 -17.14
N ASP A 85 -38.89 -35.34 -16.79
CA ASP A 85 -37.80 -35.51 -15.81
C ASP A 85 -36.50 -34.84 -16.31
N GLN A 86 -36.15 -34.99 -17.59
CA GLN A 86 -34.98 -34.34 -18.19
C GLN A 86 -35.11 -32.81 -18.19
N LEU A 87 -36.27 -32.29 -18.58
CA LEU A 87 -36.53 -30.84 -18.54
C LEU A 87 -36.47 -30.29 -17.11
N ALA A 88 -36.92 -31.06 -16.13
CA ALA A 88 -36.81 -30.68 -14.72
C ALA A 88 -35.34 -30.62 -14.27
N ILE A 89 -34.53 -31.62 -14.64
CA ILE A 89 -33.09 -31.65 -14.36
C ILE A 89 -32.38 -30.47 -15.02
N ASP A 90 -32.63 -30.23 -16.31
CA ASP A 90 -32.03 -29.09 -17.05
C ASP A 90 -32.40 -27.75 -16.39
N ALA A 91 -33.64 -27.61 -15.92
CA ALA A 91 -34.08 -26.42 -15.21
C ALA A 91 -33.40 -26.25 -13.84
N GLU A 92 -33.13 -27.34 -13.12
CA GLU A 92 -32.37 -27.31 -11.86
C GLU A 92 -30.89 -27.00 -12.08
N GLU A 93 -30.27 -27.64 -13.06
CA GLU A 93 -28.88 -27.37 -13.43
C GLU A 93 -28.69 -25.93 -13.88
N ALA A 94 -29.61 -25.39 -14.69
CA ALA A 94 -29.59 -23.99 -15.09
C ALA A 94 -29.66 -23.04 -13.89
N LYS A 95 -30.48 -23.35 -12.88
CA LYS A 95 -30.53 -22.57 -11.63
C LYS A 95 -29.21 -22.63 -10.87
N ILE A 96 -28.62 -23.81 -10.71
CA ILE A 96 -27.33 -23.99 -10.02
C ILE A 96 -26.22 -23.24 -10.76
N GLN A 97 -26.14 -23.38 -12.09
CA GLN A 97 -25.16 -22.68 -12.91
C GLN A 97 -25.34 -21.15 -12.83
N ALA A 98 -26.58 -20.65 -12.82
CA ALA A 98 -26.86 -19.24 -12.64
C ALA A 98 -26.38 -18.73 -11.26
N VAL A 99 -26.60 -19.50 -10.19
CA VAL A 99 -26.09 -19.18 -8.85
C VAL A 99 -24.57 -19.19 -8.81
N LEU A 100 -23.91 -20.21 -9.37
CA LEU A 100 -22.45 -20.29 -9.44
C LEU A 100 -21.86 -19.14 -10.24
N ARG A 101 -22.47 -18.80 -11.38
CA ARG A 101 -22.06 -17.64 -12.19
C ARG A 101 -22.21 -16.35 -11.40
N LYS A 102 -23.31 -16.17 -10.67
CA LYS A 102 -23.52 -15.01 -9.81
C LYS A 102 -22.44 -14.92 -8.73
N GLN A 103 -22.16 -16.01 -8.01
CA GLN A 103 -21.10 -16.06 -7.00
C GLN A 103 -19.73 -15.70 -7.57
N LYS A 104 -19.37 -16.24 -8.74
CA LYS A 104 -18.11 -15.89 -9.42
C LYS A 104 -18.04 -14.42 -9.81
N LEU A 105 -19.14 -13.86 -10.31
CA LEU A 105 -19.22 -12.44 -10.65
C LEU A 105 -19.14 -11.55 -9.41
N ASP A 106 -19.79 -11.93 -8.32
CA ASP A 106 -19.78 -11.17 -7.07
C ASP A 106 -18.39 -11.21 -6.41
N ALA A 107 -17.72 -12.38 -6.40
CA ALA A 107 -16.32 -12.48 -5.96
C ALA A 107 -15.37 -11.63 -6.82
N ALA A 108 -15.54 -11.64 -8.14
CA ALA A 108 -14.73 -10.80 -9.04
C ALA A 108 -14.98 -9.31 -8.79
N ARG A 109 -16.23 -8.90 -8.53
CA ARG A 109 -16.58 -7.51 -8.18
C ARG A 109 -15.94 -7.08 -6.86
N GLU A 110 -15.96 -7.95 -5.85
CA GLU A 110 -15.32 -7.70 -4.55
C GLU A 110 -13.81 -7.51 -4.71
N MET A 111 -13.14 -8.37 -5.49
CA MET A 111 -11.72 -8.22 -5.78
C MET A 111 -11.41 -6.92 -6.52
N LEU A 112 -12.22 -6.53 -7.52
CA LEU A 112 -12.04 -5.27 -8.24
C LEU A 112 -12.23 -4.07 -7.32
N PHE A 113 -13.24 -4.10 -6.45
CA PHE A 113 -13.51 -3.06 -5.46
C PHE A 113 -12.31 -2.86 -4.52
N HIS A 114 -11.76 -3.93 -3.93
CA HIS A 114 -10.58 -3.84 -3.08
C HIS A 114 -9.29 -3.47 -3.83
N ASN A 115 -9.24 -3.63 -5.16
CA ASN A 115 -8.12 -3.17 -5.97
C ASN A 115 -8.18 -1.67 -6.29
N GLU A 116 -9.33 -1.02 -6.10
CA GLU A 116 -9.45 0.44 -6.28
C GLU A 116 -8.49 1.16 -5.31
N GLU A 117 -7.78 2.18 -5.82
CA GLU A 117 -6.76 2.89 -5.04
C GLU A 117 -7.33 3.54 -3.76
N ARG A 118 -8.56 4.03 -3.82
CA ARG A 118 -9.25 4.63 -2.67
C ARG A 118 -9.54 3.60 -1.57
N VAL A 119 -10.00 2.42 -1.96
CA VAL A 119 -10.26 1.31 -1.03
C VAL A 119 -8.94 0.81 -0.45
N ARG A 120 -7.89 0.62 -1.26
CA ARG A 120 -6.55 0.25 -0.76
C ARG A 120 -5.98 1.23 0.26
N ASN A 121 -6.14 2.54 0.01
CA ASN A 121 -5.71 3.57 0.95
C ASN A 121 -6.50 3.52 2.27
N PHE A 122 -7.81 3.25 2.18
CA PHE A 122 -8.66 3.07 3.36
C PHE A 122 -8.30 1.78 4.12
N ASP A 123 -8.09 0.66 3.43
CA ASP A 123 -7.68 -0.62 4.02
C ASP A 123 -6.28 -0.52 4.67
N GLY A 124 -5.37 0.27 4.10
CA GLY A 124 -4.10 0.59 4.75
C GLY A 124 -4.26 1.37 6.05
N ALA A 125 -5.22 2.31 6.10
CA ALA A 125 -5.57 3.02 7.33
C ALA A 125 -6.33 2.13 8.34
N LEU A 126 -7.08 1.13 7.86
CA LEU A 126 -7.71 0.11 8.68
C LEU A 126 -6.64 -0.69 9.41
N LEU A 127 -5.65 -1.21 8.67
CA LEU A 127 -4.50 -1.92 9.24
C LEU A 127 -3.77 -1.05 10.28
N LEU A 128 -3.55 0.24 9.99
CA LEU A 128 -2.92 1.15 10.95
C LEU A 128 -3.73 1.28 12.25
N SER A 129 -5.07 1.30 12.18
CA SER A 129 -5.91 1.32 13.39
C SER A 129 -5.75 0.06 14.24
N GLU A 130 -5.50 -1.09 13.61
CA GLU A 130 -5.24 -2.36 14.30
C GLU A 130 -3.87 -2.33 14.99
N VAL A 131 -2.84 -1.91 14.26
CA VAL A 131 -1.48 -1.76 14.80
C VAL A 131 -1.44 -0.79 16.00
N LEU A 132 -2.21 0.30 15.96
CA LEU A 132 -2.31 1.23 17.09
C LEU A 132 -2.93 0.56 18.32
N LYS A 133 -3.99 -0.23 18.14
CA LYS A 133 -4.61 -0.98 19.23
C LYS A 133 -3.64 -2.01 19.82
N GLU A 134 -2.98 -2.79 18.97
CA GLU A 134 -1.95 -3.75 19.41
C GLU A 134 -0.82 -3.04 20.17
N ARG A 135 -0.44 -1.84 19.73
CA ARG A 135 0.58 -1.05 20.41
C ARG A 135 0.13 -0.63 21.81
N ASP A 136 -1.10 -0.18 21.96
CA ASP A 136 -1.66 0.18 23.27
C ASP A 136 -1.67 -1.03 24.22
N GLU A 137 -2.07 -2.19 23.72
CA GLU A 137 -2.04 -3.46 24.47
C GLU A 137 -0.60 -3.85 24.87
N GLN A 138 0.38 -3.71 23.97
CA GLN A 138 1.79 -3.94 24.29
C GLN A 138 2.32 -2.97 25.36
N VAL A 139 1.92 -1.70 25.30
CA VAL A 139 2.32 -0.68 26.29
C VAL A 139 1.72 -1.01 27.65
N ALA A 140 0.44 -1.39 27.70
CA ALA A 140 -0.22 -1.83 28.93
C ALA A 140 0.48 -3.05 29.53
N LEU A 141 0.77 -4.07 28.72
CA LEU A 141 1.48 -5.28 29.15
C LEU A 141 2.88 -4.94 29.69
N LYS A 142 3.64 -4.08 29.00
CA LYS A 142 4.95 -3.62 29.48
C LYS A 142 4.86 -2.89 30.81
N ALA A 143 3.84 -2.04 31.00
CA ALA A 143 3.62 -1.36 32.26
C ALA A 143 3.31 -2.34 33.40
N GLU A 144 2.51 -3.38 33.15
CA GLU A 144 2.25 -4.44 34.12
C GLU A 144 3.49 -5.27 34.47
N MET A 145 4.29 -5.63 33.46
CA MET A 145 5.56 -6.33 33.66
C MET A 145 6.52 -5.51 34.53
N LYS A 146 6.64 -4.21 34.23
CA LYS A 146 7.45 -3.29 35.04
C LYS A 146 6.97 -3.21 36.48
N LYS A 147 5.65 -3.09 36.72
CA LYS A 147 5.08 -3.10 38.07
C LYS A 147 5.43 -4.39 38.82
N ARG A 148 5.40 -5.55 38.15
CA ARG A 148 5.80 -6.84 38.74
C ARG A 148 7.30 -6.91 39.02
N GLU A 149 8.13 -6.35 38.16
CA GLU A 149 9.58 -6.22 38.39
C GLU A 149 9.89 -5.32 39.58
N ASP A 150 9.27 -4.14 39.64
CA ASP A 150 9.41 -3.19 40.76
C ASP A 150 9.00 -3.85 42.09
N GLU A 151 7.93 -4.64 42.11
CA GLU A 151 7.50 -5.37 43.31
C GLU A 151 8.48 -6.48 43.71
N ARG A 152 9.02 -7.23 42.74
CA ARG A 152 10.08 -8.23 43.00
C ARG A 152 11.34 -7.58 43.56
N GLU A 153 11.75 -6.45 42.99
CA GLU A 153 12.92 -5.69 43.45
C GLU A 153 12.71 -5.15 44.88
N ARG A 154 11.51 -4.64 45.20
CA ARG A 154 11.17 -4.26 46.58
C ARG A 154 11.22 -5.43 47.55
N GLN A 155 10.73 -6.59 47.16
CA GLN A 155 10.81 -7.80 47.99
C GLN A 155 12.26 -8.21 48.21
N TRP A 156 13.08 -8.20 47.16
CA TRP A 156 14.51 -8.46 47.24
C TRP A 156 15.23 -7.49 48.18
N GLN A 157 14.98 -6.18 48.05
CA GLN A 157 15.55 -5.17 48.93
C GLN A 157 15.14 -5.36 50.40
N LYS A 158 13.89 -5.76 50.66
CA LYS A 158 13.43 -6.10 52.02
C LYS A 158 14.18 -7.31 52.57
N HIS A 159 14.38 -8.35 51.77
CA HIS A 159 15.17 -9.52 52.17
C HIS A 159 16.62 -9.15 52.48
N LEU A 160 17.25 -8.35 51.61
CA LEU A 160 18.62 -7.87 51.82
C LEU A 160 18.75 -7.04 53.10
N HIS A 161 17.80 -6.14 53.35
CA HIS A 161 17.75 -5.36 54.59
C HIS A 161 17.57 -6.23 55.82
N PHE A 162 16.72 -7.25 55.74
CA PHE A 162 16.51 -8.20 56.83
C PHE A 162 17.79 -8.99 57.13
N ASP A 163 18.47 -9.50 56.10
CA ASP A 163 19.73 -10.24 56.25
C ASP A 163 20.84 -9.35 56.81
N TRP A 164 20.94 -8.11 56.36
CA TRP A 164 21.90 -7.15 56.90
C TRP A 164 21.61 -6.80 58.36
N ALA A 165 20.35 -6.56 58.71
CA ALA A 165 19.94 -6.32 60.11
C ALA A 165 20.27 -7.52 61.00
N ARG A 166 20.02 -8.74 60.52
CA ARG A 166 20.35 -9.98 61.22
C ARG A 166 21.86 -10.14 61.41
N GLN A 167 22.67 -9.86 60.39
CA GLN A 167 24.13 -9.88 60.50
C GLN A 167 24.63 -8.84 61.51
N ALA A 168 24.11 -7.62 61.47
CA ALA A 168 24.45 -6.57 62.43
C ALA A 168 24.09 -6.96 63.87
N GLU A 169 22.96 -7.64 64.07
CA GLU A 169 22.56 -8.17 65.39
C GLU A 169 23.51 -9.27 65.87
N ILE A 170 23.89 -10.20 65.00
CA ILE A 170 24.88 -11.25 65.30
C ILE A 170 26.23 -10.64 65.67
N GLU A 171 26.72 -9.66 64.90
CA GLU A 171 27.97 -8.96 65.19
C GLU A 171 27.91 -8.19 66.50
N ALA A 172 26.81 -7.47 66.76
CA ALA A 172 26.59 -6.78 68.02
C ALA A 172 26.58 -7.74 69.20
N GLN A 173 25.98 -8.93 69.04
CA GLN A 173 25.96 -9.96 70.06
C GLN A 173 27.35 -10.57 70.29
N GLN A 174 28.10 -10.89 69.23
CA GLN A 174 29.49 -11.33 69.35
C GLN A 174 30.38 -10.29 70.04
N GLN A 175 30.19 -9.00 69.75
CA GLN A 175 30.90 -7.92 70.43
C GLN A 175 30.54 -7.84 71.91
N ARG A 176 29.25 -8.00 72.26
CA ARG A 176 28.79 -8.08 73.66
C ARG A 176 29.41 -9.28 74.38
N ASP A 177 29.42 -10.45 73.74
CA ASP A 177 29.99 -11.68 74.32
C ASP A 177 31.51 -11.56 74.51
N ARG A 178 32.24 -10.99 73.54
CA ARG A 178 33.68 -10.69 73.67
C ARG A 178 33.96 -9.73 74.82
N ARG A 179 33.18 -8.65 74.94
CA ARG A 179 33.29 -7.72 76.07
C ARG A 179 33.01 -8.40 77.39
N ALA A 180 31.95 -9.22 77.48
CA ALA A 180 31.63 -9.97 78.69
C ALA A 180 32.72 -10.98 79.06
N ALA A 181 33.29 -11.69 78.08
CA ALA A 181 34.41 -12.60 78.29
C ALA A 181 35.65 -11.87 78.80
N MET A 182 35.99 -10.71 78.21
CA MET A 182 37.10 -9.87 78.67
C MET A 182 36.87 -9.34 80.09
N GLN A 183 35.64 -8.91 80.41
CA GLN A 183 35.32 -8.49 81.79
C GLN A 183 35.47 -9.65 82.78
N ARG A 184 35.08 -10.88 82.40
CA ARG A 184 35.27 -12.08 83.23
C ARG A 184 36.74 -12.45 83.41
N SER A 185 37.57 -12.34 82.37
CA SER A 185 39.02 -12.58 82.49
C SER A 185 39.67 -11.54 83.41
N ASN A 186 39.35 -10.26 83.21
CA ASN A 186 39.87 -9.18 84.03
C ASN A 186 39.44 -9.34 85.50
N ALA A 187 38.19 -9.74 85.77
CA ALA A 187 37.73 -10.00 87.13
C ALA A 187 38.53 -11.12 87.82
N LYS A 188 38.82 -12.22 87.09
CA LYS A 188 39.67 -13.30 87.60
C LYS A 188 41.10 -12.84 87.85
N GLU A 189 41.68 -12.04 86.97
CA GLU A 189 43.01 -11.46 87.16
C GLU A 189 43.07 -10.58 88.41
N ILE A 190 42.02 -9.79 88.64
CA ILE A 190 41.89 -8.96 89.86
C ILE A 190 41.81 -9.84 91.10
N GLU A 191 40.99 -10.90 91.10
CA GLU A 191 40.91 -11.87 92.21
C GLU A 191 42.26 -12.51 92.52
N VAL A 192 42.99 -12.98 91.49
CA VAL A 192 44.34 -13.54 91.65
C VAL A 192 45.30 -12.48 92.22
N ALA A 193 45.26 -11.25 91.71
CA ALA A 193 46.09 -10.17 92.23
C ALA A 193 45.80 -9.84 93.70
N PHE A 194 44.54 -9.91 94.13
CA PHE A 194 44.16 -9.77 95.54
C PHE A 194 44.70 -10.93 96.39
N ALA A 195 44.59 -12.18 95.92
CA ALA A 195 45.14 -13.35 96.62
C ALA A 195 46.67 -13.26 96.77
N VAL A 196 47.39 -12.85 95.71
CA VAL A 196 48.85 -12.64 95.77
C VAL A 196 49.22 -11.53 96.74
N LYS A 197 48.45 -10.43 96.79
CA LYS A 197 48.66 -9.36 97.77
C LYS A 197 48.41 -9.81 99.21
N GLU A 198 47.38 -10.62 99.44
CA GLU A 198 47.10 -11.22 100.75
C GLU A 198 48.24 -12.14 101.20
N GLU A 199 48.76 -12.99 100.31
CA GLU A 199 49.93 -13.84 100.60
C GLU A 199 51.19 -13.02 100.85
N ALA A 200 51.42 -11.95 100.08
CA ALA A 200 52.56 -11.06 100.30
C ALA A 200 52.49 -10.38 101.69
N LYS A 201 51.31 -9.91 102.11
CA LYS A 201 51.10 -9.35 103.45
C LYS A 201 51.38 -10.37 104.55
N LYS A 202 51.00 -11.63 104.37
CA LYS A 202 51.30 -12.70 105.35
C LYS A 202 52.81 -12.92 105.47
N LYS A 203 53.53 -12.99 104.34
CA LYS A 203 55.00 -13.11 104.32
C LYS A 203 55.69 -11.88 104.92
N GLU A 204 55.17 -10.68 104.70
CA GLU A 204 55.69 -9.45 105.34
C GLU A 204 55.50 -9.47 106.85
N LEU A 205 54.36 -9.99 107.35
CA LEU A 205 54.12 -10.16 108.79
C LEU A 205 55.10 -11.19 109.39
N GLU A 206 55.25 -12.35 108.75
CA GLU A 206 56.22 -13.38 109.17
C GLU A 206 57.66 -12.83 109.17
N TYR A 207 58.03 -12.07 108.15
CA TYR A 207 59.34 -11.40 108.08
C TYR A 207 59.51 -10.34 109.19
N ALA A 208 58.47 -9.56 109.47
CA ALA A 208 58.50 -8.57 110.55
C ALA A 208 58.66 -9.22 111.94
N GLU A 209 58.08 -10.40 112.15
CA GLU A 209 58.27 -11.20 113.37
C GLU A 209 59.70 -11.73 113.48
N GLN A 210 60.26 -12.27 112.39
CA GLN A 210 61.66 -12.71 112.34
C GLN A 210 62.64 -11.55 112.61
N VAL A 211 62.37 -10.36 112.07
CA VAL A 211 63.18 -9.16 112.35
C VAL A 211 63.09 -8.77 113.82
N ARG A 212 61.91 -8.84 114.44
CA ARG A 212 61.75 -8.56 115.88
C ARG A 212 62.53 -9.54 116.74
N GLU A 213 62.53 -10.83 116.41
CA GLU A 213 63.31 -11.85 117.11
C GLU A 213 64.81 -11.63 116.96
N ALA A 214 65.28 -11.34 115.73
CA ALA A 214 66.67 -10.99 115.47
C ALA A 214 67.11 -9.71 116.19
N THR A 215 66.23 -8.71 116.29
CA THR A 215 66.51 -7.46 117.03
C THR A 215 66.68 -7.74 118.52
N ARG A 216 65.87 -8.62 119.12
CA ARG A 216 66.02 -9.03 120.53
C ARG A 216 67.34 -9.77 120.78
N GLN A 217 67.75 -10.63 119.85
CA GLN A 217 69.04 -11.34 119.93
C GLN A 217 70.20 -10.35 119.84
N TYR A 218 70.14 -9.40 118.90
CA TYR A 218 71.14 -8.35 118.76
C TYR A 218 71.22 -7.42 119.99
N GLU A 219 70.08 -7.04 120.59
CA GLU A 219 70.07 -6.24 121.83
C GLU A 219 70.74 -6.96 123.00
N HIS A 220 70.60 -8.28 123.07
CA HIS A 220 71.28 -9.11 124.07
C HIS A 220 72.80 -9.19 123.82
N GLU A 221 73.22 -9.39 122.57
CA GLU A 221 74.64 -9.36 122.17
C GLU A 221 75.28 -7.99 122.45
N LEU A 222 74.56 -6.90 122.18
CA LEU A 222 75.02 -5.53 122.45
C LEU A 222 75.20 -5.25 123.95
N GLN A 223 74.43 -5.90 124.82
CA GLN A 223 74.64 -5.80 126.27
C GLN A 223 75.95 -6.47 126.69
N LEU A 224 76.27 -7.63 126.13
CA LEU A 224 77.54 -8.31 126.36
C LEU A 224 78.72 -7.50 125.81
N GLU A 225 78.61 -6.93 124.61
CA GLU A 225 79.66 -6.07 124.05
C GLU A 225 79.89 -4.80 124.87
N LYS A 226 78.85 -4.20 125.46
CA LYS A 226 79.03 -3.02 126.34
C LYS A 226 79.81 -3.36 127.61
N GLU A 227 79.66 -4.57 128.13
CA GLU A 227 80.44 -5.07 129.26
C GLU A 227 81.92 -5.22 128.84
N GLU A 228 82.20 -5.80 127.67
CA GLU A 228 83.56 -5.91 127.12
C GLU A 228 84.19 -4.56 126.75
N GLU A 229 83.43 -3.63 126.18
CA GLU A 229 83.93 -2.30 125.80
C GLU A 229 84.29 -1.46 127.02
N TYR A 230 83.59 -1.64 128.14
CA TYR A 230 83.96 -0.99 129.39
C TYR A 230 85.38 -1.42 129.84
N GLU A 231 85.71 -2.70 129.65
CA GLU A 231 87.05 -3.25 129.92
C GLU A 231 88.10 -2.75 128.90
N LYS A 232 87.78 -2.70 127.61
CA LYS A 232 88.69 -2.22 126.54
C LYS A 232 88.93 -0.71 126.59
N ARG A 233 87.95 0.11 126.97
CA ARG A 233 88.14 1.58 127.13
C ARG A 233 89.13 1.94 128.22
N GLN A 234 89.27 1.11 129.26
CA GLN A 234 90.33 1.28 130.26
C GLN A 234 91.74 1.04 129.69
N GLN A 235 91.84 0.22 128.63
CA GLN A 235 93.10 -0.07 127.94
C GLN A 235 93.43 0.99 126.88
N MET A 236 92.47 1.35 126.02
CA MET A 236 92.67 2.32 124.91
C MET A 236 93.00 3.75 125.37
N LYS A 237 92.55 4.16 126.57
CA LYS A 237 92.91 5.47 127.15
C LYS A 237 94.41 5.61 127.39
N LYS A 238 95.15 4.49 127.46
CA LYS A 238 96.61 4.48 127.59
C LYS A 238 97.33 4.68 126.24
N GLU A 239 96.74 4.26 125.12
CA GLU A 239 97.38 4.21 123.79
C GLU A 239 97.10 5.47 122.92
N ALA A 240 95.91 6.07 123.03
CA ALA A 240 95.52 7.20 122.18
C ALA A 240 96.36 8.49 122.36
N ASN A 241 97.06 8.63 123.49
CA ASN A 241 97.96 9.77 123.70
C ASN A 241 99.21 9.73 122.81
N GLU A 242 99.53 8.59 122.18
CA GLU A 242 100.77 8.44 121.40
C GLU A 242 100.61 8.80 119.91
N TYR A 243 99.41 8.65 119.31
CA TYR A 243 99.22 8.70 117.85
C TYR A 243 98.96 10.10 117.24
N ALA A 244 98.44 11.08 118.00
CA ALA A 244 97.98 12.37 117.46
C ALA A 244 99.07 13.27 116.83
N ARG A 245 100.34 12.83 116.78
CA ARG A 245 101.48 13.64 116.36
C ARG A 245 101.82 13.60 114.84
N THR A 246 101.18 12.76 114.00
CA THR A 246 101.74 12.39 112.66
C THR A 246 100.99 12.82 111.38
N GLN A 247 99.71 13.24 111.39
CA GLN A 247 98.85 13.25 110.16
C GLN A 247 98.81 14.50 109.25
N ARG A 248 99.36 15.67 109.61
CA ARG A 248 99.00 16.95 108.95
C ARG A 248 99.62 17.28 107.56
N ALA A 249 100.05 16.33 106.72
CA ALA A 249 100.98 16.63 105.60
C ALA A 249 100.54 16.36 104.13
N PHE A 250 99.38 15.77 103.79
CA PHE A 250 99.21 15.08 102.48
C PHE A 250 98.36 15.77 101.35
N GLU A 251 97.62 16.87 101.55
CA GLU A 251 96.39 17.15 100.75
C GLU A 251 96.43 18.07 99.48
N LEU A 252 97.56 18.60 98.97
CA LEU A 252 97.53 19.82 98.11
C LEU A 252 97.56 19.72 96.55
N LEU A 253 97.44 18.57 95.86
CA LEU A 253 97.99 18.40 94.47
C LEU A 253 97.03 18.21 93.24
N LYS A 254 95.68 18.19 93.34
CA LYS A 254 94.81 17.46 92.36
C LYS A 254 94.03 18.22 91.23
N GLN A 255 93.96 19.55 91.10
CA GLN A 255 92.80 20.25 90.47
C GLN A 255 92.84 20.82 88.98
N LYS A 256 93.79 20.55 88.06
CA LYS A 256 93.99 21.40 86.83
C LYS A 256 93.61 20.88 85.40
N ARG A 257 92.84 19.80 85.17
CA ARG A 257 92.84 19.07 83.86
C ARG A 257 91.61 19.13 82.90
N GLU A 258 90.50 19.81 83.16
CA GLU A 258 89.19 19.46 82.52
C GLU A 258 88.55 20.39 81.43
N GLU A 259 89.15 21.46 80.89
CA GLU A 259 88.40 22.53 80.16
C GLU A 259 88.37 22.58 78.58
N GLU A 260 88.99 21.69 77.78
CA GLU A 260 89.30 21.97 76.35
C GLU A 260 88.38 21.42 75.21
N GLU A 261 87.39 20.54 75.42
CA GLU A 261 86.85 19.67 74.32
C GLU A 261 85.62 20.12 73.46
N ASN A 262 84.99 21.30 73.61
CA ASN A 262 83.59 21.53 73.16
C ASN A 262 83.25 22.28 71.82
N ALA A 263 84.11 22.43 70.78
CA ALA A 263 83.90 23.42 69.70
C ALA A 263 83.48 23.00 68.24
N GLU A 264 83.46 21.73 67.81
CA GLU A 264 83.51 21.36 66.36
C GLU A 264 82.18 21.21 65.55
N THR A 265 80.98 21.16 66.13
CA THR A 265 79.79 20.56 65.45
C THR A 265 78.92 21.48 64.54
N ARG A 266 79.32 22.69 64.14
CA ARG A 266 78.39 23.70 63.53
C ARG A 266 78.29 23.81 61.98
N ILE A 267 79.07 23.10 61.15
CA ILE A 267 79.23 23.43 59.70
C ILE A 267 78.30 22.67 58.70
N TYR A 268 77.63 21.57 59.09
CA TYR A 268 77.02 20.61 58.14
C TYR A 268 75.62 20.93 57.54
N SER A 269 74.93 22.02 57.91
CA SER A 269 73.48 22.18 57.61
C SER A 269 73.10 22.99 56.35
N LEU A 270 74.03 23.68 55.66
CA LEU A 270 73.70 24.65 54.59
C LEU A 270 73.56 24.08 53.14
N GLY A 271 74.03 22.86 52.85
CA GLY A 271 74.13 22.35 51.45
C GLY A 271 72.89 21.69 50.83
N LYS A 272 71.81 21.40 51.58
CA LYS A 272 70.68 20.59 51.10
C LYS A 272 69.54 21.37 50.40
N LEU A 273 69.59 22.70 50.33
CA LEU A 273 68.47 23.54 49.84
C LEU A 273 68.52 23.91 48.34
N GLU A 274 69.65 23.77 47.64
CA GLU A 274 69.78 24.20 46.23
C GLU A 274 69.33 23.16 45.18
N MET A 275 69.31 21.86 45.50
CA MET A 275 68.95 20.80 44.53
C MET A 275 67.46 20.77 44.12
N ALA A 276 66.55 21.35 44.90
CA ALA A 276 65.11 21.22 44.66
C ALA A 276 64.56 22.15 43.55
N ARG A 277 65.33 23.14 43.07
CA ARG A 277 64.85 24.18 42.13
C ARG A 277 64.93 23.79 40.65
N GLN A 278 65.76 22.81 40.28
CA GLN A 278 66.01 22.44 38.86
C GLN A 278 64.99 21.46 38.26
N ILE A 279 64.17 20.78 39.07
CA ILE A 279 63.26 19.70 38.60
C ILE A 279 61.93 20.26 38.03
N LYS A 280 61.61 21.54 38.27
CA LYS A 280 60.31 22.14 37.90
C LYS A 280 60.27 22.76 36.48
N GLN A 281 61.41 22.95 35.81
CA GLN A 281 61.49 23.64 34.51
C GLN A 281 61.47 22.71 33.28
N THR A 282 61.66 21.39 33.44
CA THR A 282 61.72 20.42 32.33
C THR A 282 60.37 19.76 31.96
N ARG A 283 59.29 20.08 32.69
CA ARG A 283 57.99 19.41 32.56
C ARG A 283 56.99 20.13 31.63
N ASP A 284 57.15 21.44 31.43
CA ASP A 284 56.16 22.26 30.70
C ASP A 284 56.45 22.42 29.19
N GLU A 285 57.61 22.00 28.68
CA GLU A 285 57.97 22.12 27.26
C GLU A 285 57.47 20.97 26.35
N ILE A 286 56.92 19.89 26.93
CA ILE A 286 56.56 18.65 26.19
C ILE A 286 55.11 18.66 25.67
N LEU A 287 54.22 19.52 26.18
CA LEU A 287 52.79 19.50 25.84
C LEU A 287 52.36 20.40 24.66
N ASP A 288 53.17 21.38 24.26
CA ASP A 288 52.81 22.31 23.16
C ASP A 288 53.19 21.84 21.74
N ARG A 289 54.00 20.77 21.61
CA ARG A 289 54.40 20.24 20.28
C ARG A 289 53.37 19.30 19.64
N SER A 290 52.37 18.80 20.38
CA SER A 290 51.47 17.74 19.91
C SER A 290 50.14 18.22 19.28
N ARG A 291 49.81 19.52 19.35
CA ARG A 291 48.51 20.05 18.86
C ARG A 291 48.53 20.71 17.48
N ARG A 292 49.69 20.84 16.82
CA ARG A 292 49.83 21.58 15.53
C ARG A 292 49.95 20.70 14.27
N ARG A 293 49.63 19.39 14.34
CA ARG A 293 49.82 18.45 13.20
C ARG A 293 48.53 17.85 12.60
N SER A 294 47.33 18.16 13.08
CA SER A 294 46.11 17.40 12.68
C SER A 294 44.96 18.20 12.03
N GLU A 295 45.11 19.49 11.72
CA GLU A 295 43.95 20.34 11.32
C GLU A 295 44.03 21.03 9.95
N VAL A 296 45.07 20.83 9.13
CA VAL A 296 45.22 21.58 7.85
C VAL A 296 45.15 20.69 6.59
N ALA A 297 44.99 19.37 6.73
CA ALA A 297 45.13 18.42 5.63
C ALA A 297 43.82 17.88 5.00
N CYS A 298 42.62 18.33 5.38
CA CYS A 298 41.40 17.60 4.97
C CYS A 298 40.16 18.40 4.51
N ALA A 299 40.20 19.73 4.28
CA ALA A 299 38.92 20.44 4.14
C ALA A 299 38.66 21.33 2.92
N LEU A 300 39.59 21.64 2.01
CA LEU A 300 39.19 22.50 0.87
C LEU A 300 40.06 22.40 -0.39
N LEU A 301 40.59 21.22 -0.67
CA LEU A 301 41.14 20.82 -1.97
C LEU A 301 40.08 20.16 -2.88
N GLU A 302 38.84 20.01 -2.41
CA GLU A 302 37.75 19.36 -3.16
C GLU A 302 36.87 20.33 -3.98
N ARG A 303 37.04 21.66 -3.86
CA ARG A 303 36.08 22.61 -4.46
C ARG A 303 36.58 23.38 -5.70
N GLN A 304 37.74 23.00 -6.25
CA GLN A 304 38.33 23.63 -7.45
C GLN A 304 38.47 22.73 -8.68
N LEU A 305 37.88 21.53 -8.70
CA LEU A 305 38.18 20.57 -9.78
C LEU A 305 36.97 19.92 -10.48
N MET A 306 35.80 20.58 -10.53
CA MET A 306 34.74 20.15 -11.46
C MET A 306 34.02 21.33 -12.13
N ALA A 307 34.36 21.52 -13.41
CA ALA A 307 33.59 22.17 -14.48
C ALA A 307 33.86 23.66 -14.80
N LYS A 308 34.92 23.89 -15.60
CA LYS A 308 34.93 24.87 -16.70
C LYS A 308 35.02 24.11 -18.03
N GLN A 309 34.15 24.44 -18.99
CA GLN A 309 34.25 24.41 -20.48
C GLN A 309 32.83 24.18 -21.08
N SER A 310 32.35 24.77 -22.18
CA SER A 310 32.72 25.91 -23.07
C SER A 310 31.55 26.13 -24.08
N ASP A 311 31.74 27.08 -25.01
CA ASP A 311 31.07 27.31 -26.34
C ASP A 311 29.92 28.34 -26.34
N GLU A 312 29.95 29.51 -27.01
CA GLU A 312 30.38 30.02 -28.35
C GLU A 312 29.40 29.79 -29.52
N ASP A 313 28.25 30.48 -29.48
CA ASP A 313 27.28 30.60 -30.59
C ASP A 313 26.66 32.01 -30.65
N ALA A 314 27.43 33.03 -31.07
CA ALA A 314 26.91 34.41 -31.10
C ALA A 314 27.51 35.39 -32.14
N ARG A 315 28.18 34.96 -33.24
CA ARG A 315 28.92 35.91 -34.12
C ARG A 315 28.86 35.77 -35.66
N ILE A 316 27.76 35.31 -36.29
CA ILE A 316 27.61 35.27 -37.78
C ILE A 316 26.31 35.98 -38.26
N ALA A 317 26.31 37.31 -38.40
CA ALA A 317 25.10 38.05 -38.80
C ALA A 317 25.32 39.34 -39.65
N ALA A 318 26.34 39.45 -40.54
CA ALA A 318 26.65 40.76 -41.17
C ALA A 318 27.15 40.78 -42.65
N ALA A 319 26.48 40.21 -43.67
CA ALA A 319 27.04 40.21 -45.06
C ALA A 319 26.10 40.21 -46.32
N VAL A 320 24.95 40.92 -46.42
CA VAL A 320 24.03 40.77 -47.61
C VAL A 320 23.53 42.09 -48.30
N ALA A 321 24.22 43.23 -48.23
CA ALA A 321 23.61 44.51 -48.65
C ALA A 321 23.98 45.13 -50.04
N GLU A 322 24.72 44.50 -50.97
CA GLU A 322 25.36 45.26 -52.08
C GLU A 322 25.15 44.75 -53.54
N LYS A 323 23.92 44.62 -54.10
CA LYS A 323 23.76 44.10 -55.49
C LYS A 323 22.61 44.62 -56.42
N ARG A 324 22.09 45.85 -56.30
CA ARG A 324 20.86 46.27 -57.04
C ARG A 324 20.89 47.61 -57.84
N ALA A 325 21.95 47.99 -58.56
CA ALA A 325 21.98 49.33 -59.19
C ALA A 325 22.57 49.46 -60.62
N LYS A 326 22.26 48.61 -61.63
CA LYS A 326 22.92 48.70 -62.97
C LYS A 326 22.11 48.62 -64.30
N ASP A 327 20.76 48.60 -64.38
CA ASP A 327 20.07 48.18 -65.63
C ASP A 327 19.38 49.22 -66.55
N ASP A 328 19.30 50.53 -66.25
CA ASP A 328 18.30 51.42 -66.93
C ASP A 328 18.80 52.37 -68.05
N ALA A 329 19.49 51.96 -69.15
CA ALA A 329 20.08 52.98 -70.08
C ALA A 329 20.06 52.83 -71.65
N LEU A 330 19.32 51.95 -72.37
CA LEU A 330 19.65 51.64 -73.81
C LEU A 330 18.63 51.86 -74.99
N GLU A 331 17.50 52.58 -74.90
CA GLU A 331 16.35 52.40 -75.86
C GLU A 331 16.06 53.39 -77.05
N ALA A 332 16.88 54.40 -77.42
CA ALA A 332 16.33 55.59 -78.13
C ALA A 332 16.43 55.81 -79.69
N GLU A 333 16.93 54.95 -80.60
CA GLU A 333 17.46 55.44 -81.93
C GLU A 333 16.70 55.18 -83.30
N LYS A 334 15.57 54.44 -83.45
CA LYS A 334 15.20 53.76 -84.75
C LYS A 334 14.22 54.40 -85.80
N ALA A 335 13.90 55.69 -85.88
CA ALA A 335 12.60 56.11 -86.46
C ALA A 335 12.41 56.55 -87.97
N ALA A 336 13.38 56.92 -88.83
CA ALA A 336 13.10 57.92 -89.90
C ALA A 336 12.84 57.58 -91.42
N ALA A 337 12.98 56.36 -91.98
CA ALA A 337 13.24 56.20 -93.46
C ALA A 337 12.09 55.78 -94.46
N ARG A 338 10.85 56.30 -94.46
CA ARG A 338 9.69 55.61 -95.13
C ARG A 338 8.87 56.27 -96.28
N ALA A 339 9.20 57.41 -96.89
CA ALA A 339 8.17 58.21 -97.60
C ALA A 339 7.89 57.98 -99.13
N ASP A 340 8.87 57.66 -99.99
CA ASP A 340 8.74 57.97 -101.45
C ASP A 340 8.03 56.94 -102.37
N MET A 341 7.56 55.80 -101.86
CA MET A 341 7.02 54.66 -102.65
C MET A 341 5.62 54.91 -103.30
N VAL A 342 5.01 56.09 -103.18
CA VAL A 342 3.54 56.20 -103.18
C VAL A 342 2.85 56.42 -104.55
N GLU A 343 3.49 57.00 -105.56
CA GLU A 343 2.75 57.57 -106.71
C GLU A 343 2.52 56.65 -107.93
N THR A 344 3.48 55.77 -108.25
CA THR A 344 3.39 54.84 -109.40
C THR A 344 2.20 53.87 -109.30
N ILE A 345 1.67 53.73 -108.09
CA ILE A 345 0.51 52.92 -107.73
C ILE A 345 -0.78 53.41 -108.42
N ARG A 346 -0.86 54.65 -108.92
CA ARG A 346 -2.17 55.27 -109.21
C ARG A 346 -2.85 54.84 -110.53
N GLN A 347 -2.12 54.52 -111.59
CA GLN A 347 -2.70 54.31 -112.93
C GLN A 347 -3.09 52.87 -113.25
N HIS A 348 -2.37 51.90 -112.69
CA HIS A 348 -2.78 50.49 -112.61
C HIS A 348 -4.22 50.33 -112.06
N ARG A 349 -4.63 51.25 -111.18
CA ARG A 349 -5.93 51.21 -110.50
C ARG A 349 -7.14 51.31 -111.43
N SER A 350 -7.10 52.03 -112.55
CA SER A 350 -8.34 52.36 -113.28
C SER A 350 -8.90 51.23 -114.15
N ALA A 351 -8.03 50.47 -114.81
CA ALA A 351 -8.43 49.32 -115.63
C ALA A 351 -8.77 48.10 -114.77
N GLU A 352 -8.08 47.93 -113.65
CA GLU A 352 -8.47 46.96 -112.62
C GLU A 352 -9.90 47.24 -112.12
N LEU A 353 -10.27 48.49 -111.87
CA LEU A 353 -11.58 48.84 -111.28
C LEU A 353 -12.80 48.28 -112.04
N ARG A 354 -12.74 48.08 -113.37
CA ARG A 354 -13.88 47.53 -114.13
C ARG A 354 -13.99 46.01 -114.07
N ARG A 355 -12.89 45.30 -114.30
CA ARG A 355 -12.86 43.83 -114.11
C ARG A 355 -13.16 43.47 -112.66
N HIS A 356 -12.67 44.30 -111.75
CA HIS A 356 -12.97 44.22 -110.34
C HIS A 356 -14.45 44.38 -110.05
N ARG A 357 -15.23 45.22 -110.77
CA ARG A 357 -16.68 45.39 -110.52
C ARG A 357 -17.52 44.17 -110.89
N GLU A 358 -17.27 43.54 -112.04
CA GLU A 358 -18.02 42.35 -112.47
C GLU A 358 -17.65 41.13 -111.63
N GLN A 359 -16.35 40.95 -111.37
CA GLN A 359 -15.87 39.98 -110.38
C GLN A 359 -16.40 40.28 -108.99
N GLN A 360 -16.59 41.56 -108.61
CA GLN A 360 -17.23 41.95 -107.35
C GLN A 360 -18.69 41.53 -107.30
N GLU A 361 -19.48 41.63 -108.35
CA GLU A 361 -20.90 41.25 -108.30
C GLU A 361 -21.10 39.73 -108.19
N GLU A 362 -20.32 38.94 -108.93
CA GLU A 362 -20.33 37.47 -108.81
C GLU A 362 -19.75 37.03 -107.46
N ALA A 363 -18.63 37.64 -107.04
CA ALA A 363 -18.09 37.44 -105.71
C ALA A 363 -19.07 37.89 -104.63
N ASP A 364 -19.89 38.92 -104.84
CA ASP A 364 -20.89 39.40 -103.88
C ASP A 364 -22.05 38.42 -103.78
N ARG A 365 -22.46 37.78 -104.88
CA ARG A 365 -23.47 36.71 -104.85
C ARG A 365 -22.96 35.47 -104.14
N GLN A 366 -21.74 35.04 -104.46
CA GLN A 366 -21.07 33.93 -103.75
C GLN A 366 -20.87 34.27 -102.28
N ARG A 367 -20.36 35.47 -101.95
CA ARG A 367 -20.23 35.98 -100.58
C ARG A 367 -21.58 36.03 -99.86
N ARG A 368 -22.69 36.35 -100.53
CA ARG A 368 -24.02 36.31 -99.91
C ARG A 368 -24.47 34.88 -99.60
N GLN A 369 -24.22 33.93 -100.48
CA GLN A 369 -24.51 32.51 -100.24
C GLN A 369 -23.60 31.92 -99.15
N GLU A 370 -22.30 32.20 -99.21
CA GLU A 370 -21.33 31.85 -98.18
C GLU A 370 -21.67 32.48 -96.84
N ARG A 371 -22.08 33.76 -96.81
CA ARG A 371 -22.58 34.43 -95.60
C ARG A 371 -23.81 33.74 -95.04
N ARG A 372 -24.79 33.36 -95.86
CA ARG A 372 -25.96 32.61 -95.38
C ARG A 372 -25.57 31.26 -94.76
N LEU A 373 -24.71 30.49 -95.43
CA LEU A 373 -24.21 29.23 -94.89
C LEU A 373 -23.35 29.44 -93.63
N GLN A 374 -22.60 30.54 -93.57
CA GLN A 374 -21.82 30.93 -92.40
C GLN A 374 -22.71 31.39 -91.25
N ASP A 375 -23.78 32.11 -91.52
CA ASP A 375 -24.80 32.54 -90.56
C ASP A 375 -25.56 31.33 -90.01
N GLU A 376 -25.93 30.37 -90.85
CA GLU A 376 -26.53 29.09 -90.44
C GLU A 376 -25.57 28.26 -89.57
N ARG A 377 -24.30 28.12 -90.00
CA ARG A 377 -23.26 27.42 -89.22
C ARG A 377 -22.97 28.10 -87.88
N THR A 378 -22.89 29.43 -87.86
CA THR A 378 -22.65 30.20 -86.64
C THR A 378 -23.87 30.19 -85.73
N ALA A 379 -25.09 30.22 -86.27
CA ALA A 379 -26.33 30.07 -85.49
C ALA A 379 -26.45 28.66 -84.88
N ALA A 380 -26.12 27.61 -85.63
CA ALA A 380 -26.09 26.23 -85.13
C ALA A 380 -25.02 26.08 -84.03
N MET A 381 -23.80 26.55 -84.27
CA MET A 381 -22.72 26.53 -83.28
C MET A 381 -23.07 27.36 -82.04
N ALA A 382 -23.70 28.53 -82.21
CA ALA A 382 -24.20 29.33 -81.09
C ALA A 382 -25.31 28.63 -80.31
N SER A 383 -26.18 27.86 -80.97
CA SER A 383 -27.20 27.04 -80.29
C SER A 383 -26.55 25.94 -79.46
N GLU A 384 -25.63 25.18 -80.05
CA GLU A 384 -24.88 24.14 -79.34
C GLU A 384 -24.10 24.71 -78.14
N LEU A 385 -23.47 25.88 -78.29
CA LEU A 385 -22.80 26.56 -77.18
C LEU A 385 -23.78 26.98 -76.08
N ARG A 386 -24.98 27.45 -76.44
CA ARG A 386 -26.03 27.79 -75.46
C ARG A 386 -26.53 26.55 -74.72
N ASP A 387 -26.74 25.44 -75.41
CA ASP A 387 -27.19 24.19 -74.80
C ASP A 387 -26.10 23.61 -73.90
N ARG A 388 -24.84 23.56 -74.36
CA ARG A 388 -23.69 23.20 -73.50
C ARG A 388 -23.56 24.11 -72.28
N HIS A 389 -23.81 25.41 -72.43
CA HIS A 389 -23.78 26.34 -71.32
C HIS A 389 -24.89 26.09 -70.30
N ARG A 390 -26.11 25.76 -70.78
CA ARG A 390 -27.22 25.33 -69.90
C ARG A 390 -26.89 24.04 -69.18
N ASP A 391 -26.37 23.03 -69.88
CA ASP A 391 -25.96 21.76 -69.28
C ASP A 391 -24.89 21.98 -68.19
N LEU A 392 -23.92 22.86 -68.43
CA LEU A 392 -22.91 23.22 -67.43
C LEU A 392 -23.52 23.93 -66.22
N ILE A 393 -24.51 24.80 -66.41
CA ILE A 393 -25.23 25.45 -65.30
C ILE A 393 -26.00 24.42 -64.49
N ASP A 394 -26.69 23.51 -65.15
CA ASP A 394 -27.48 22.45 -64.52
C ASP A 394 -26.59 21.47 -63.76
N GLN A 395 -25.45 21.07 -64.34
CA GLN A 395 -24.43 20.26 -63.66
C GLN A 395 -23.88 20.99 -62.43
N ARG A 396 -23.53 22.27 -62.55
CA ARG A 396 -23.10 23.08 -61.38
C ARG A 396 -24.19 23.18 -60.33
N ALA A 397 -25.46 23.28 -60.73
CA ALA A 397 -26.59 23.31 -59.81
C ALA A 397 -26.77 21.98 -59.07
N ARG A 398 -26.67 20.84 -59.77
CA ARG A 398 -26.69 19.49 -59.18
C ARG A 398 -25.54 19.29 -58.21
N ASN A 399 -24.30 19.55 -58.65
CA ASN A 399 -23.12 19.43 -57.79
C ASN A 399 -23.26 20.31 -56.54
N ARG A 400 -23.78 21.54 -56.65
CA ARG A 400 -24.03 22.40 -55.49
C ARG A 400 -25.07 21.82 -54.52
N ARG A 401 -26.08 21.09 -55.01
CA ARG A 401 -27.05 20.41 -54.14
C ARG A 401 -26.39 19.23 -53.43
N ASP A 402 -25.71 18.37 -54.18
CA ASP A 402 -25.01 17.21 -53.63
C ASP A 402 -23.96 17.65 -52.57
N TRP A 403 -23.22 18.73 -52.85
CA TRP A 403 -22.29 19.32 -51.87
C TRP A 403 -22.98 19.83 -50.62
N ARG A 404 -24.17 20.46 -50.74
CA ARG A 404 -24.94 20.93 -49.58
C ARG A 404 -25.45 19.75 -48.76
N GLU A 405 -26.00 18.73 -49.42
CA GLU A 405 -26.47 17.52 -48.76
C GLU A 405 -25.32 16.82 -48.01
N GLN A 406 -24.13 16.73 -48.61
CA GLN A 406 -22.95 16.20 -47.93
C GLN A 406 -22.56 17.05 -46.72
N VAL A 407 -22.59 18.39 -46.82
CA VAL A 407 -22.30 19.27 -45.69
C VAL A 407 -23.32 19.04 -44.58
N ASP A 408 -24.62 19.06 -44.90
CA ASP A 408 -25.71 18.85 -43.95
C ASP A 408 -25.61 17.48 -43.27
N GLU A 409 -25.29 16.41 -44.02
CA GLU A 409 -25.04 15.08 -43.46
C GLU A 409 -23.83 15.06 -42.52
N THR A 410 -22.73 15.73 -42.87
CA THR A 410 -21.55 15.79 -42.00
C THR A 410 -21.82 16.60 -40.74
N GLU A 411 -22.61 17.68 -40.83
CA GLU A 411 -23.03 18.46 -39.67
C GLU A 411 -23.96 17.65 -38.77
N ALA A 412 -24.93 16.93 -39.34
CA ALA A 412 -25.81 16.03 -38.59
C ALA A 412 -25.01 14.93 -37.87
N LYS A 413 -24.04 14.30 -38.55
CA LYS A 413 -23.13 13.31 -37.92
C LYS A 413 -22.35 13.91 -36.77
N ARG A 414 -21.78 15.11 -36.94
CA ARG A 414 -21.06 15.83 -35.87
C ARG A 414 -21.94 16.16 -34.67
N LEU A 415 -23.22 16.45 -34.90
CA LEU A 415 -24.16 16.68 -33.80
C LEU A 415 -24.46 15.39 -33.03
N VAL A 416 -24.69 14.29 -33.75
CA VAL A 416 -24.89 12.97 -33.14
C VAL A 416 -23.65 12.53 -32.35
N GLU A 417 -22.45 12.67 -32.92
CA GLU A 417 -21.18 12.37 -32.24
C GLU A 417 -21.05 13.17 -30.93
N LYS A 418 -21.36 14.46 -30.95
CA LYS A 418 -21.36 15.29 -29.73
C LYS A 418 -22.40 14.83 -28.71
N GLU A 419 -23.60 14.46 -29.14
CA GLU A 419 -24.64 13.94 -28.25
C GLU A 419 -24.22 12.62 -27.59
N GLU A 420 -23.56 11.75 -28.35
CA GLU A 420 -22.95 10.50 -27.88
C GLU A 420 -21.83 10.79 -26.87
N GLU A 421 -20.90 11.71 -27.16
CA GLU A 421 -19.87 12.16 -26.22
C GLU A 421 -20.50 12.68 -24.91
N TYR A 422 -21.54 13.51 -25.00
CA TYR A 422 -22.27 13.98 -23.82
C TYR A 422 -22.99 12.85 -23.07
N ALA A 423 -23.51 11.85 -23.78
CA ALA A 423 -24.11 10.67 -23.18
C ALA A 423 -23.07 9.81 -22.45
N GLU A 424 -21.89 9.61 -23.03
CA GLU A 424 -20.77 8.90 -22.43
C GLU A 424 -20.28 9.60 -21.16
N VAL A 425 -20.07 10.93 -21.22
CA VAL A 425 -19.67 11.71 -20.03
C VAL A 425 -20.73 11.63 -18.94
N ARG A 426 -22.03 11.64 -19.29
CA ARG A 426 -23.13 11.45 -18.33
C ARG A 426 -23.11 10.05 -17.73
N ALA A 427 -22.88 9.01 -18.54
CA ALA A 427 -22.77 7.64 -18.10
C ALA A 427 -21.58 7.45 -17.13
N LEU A 428 -20.41 7.98 -17.47
CA LEU A 428 -19.21 7.96 -16.64
C LEU A 428 -19.44 8.67 -15.29
N LYS A 429 -20.10 9.83 -15.29
CA LYS A 429 -20.46 10.52 -14.03
C LYS A 429 -21.44 9.69 -13.20
N CYS A 430 -22.34 8.95 -13.85
CA CYS A 430 -23.29 8.07 -13.16
C CYS A 430 -22.57 6.86 -12.53
N THR A 431 -21.62 6.24 -13.23
CA THR A 431 -20.82 5.13 -12.68
C THR A 431 -19.97 5.60 -11.52
N GLN A 432 -19.24 6.71 -11.66
CA GLN A 432 -18.45 7.32 -10.57
C GLN A 432 -19.30 7.63 -9.33
N ARG A 433 -20.55 8.08 -9.51
CA ARG A 433 -21.48 8.32 -8.38
C ARG A 433 -21.90 7.01 -7.68
N LYS A 434 -22.06 5.92 -8.43
CA LYS A 434 -22.40 4.61 -7.85
C LYS A 434 -21.21 4.05 -7.08
N GLU A 435 -20.01 4.11 -7.65
CA GLU A 435 -18.75 3.72 -6.99
C GLU A 435 -18.52 4.54 -5.72
N GLN A 436 -18.71 5.86 -5.77
CA GLN A 436 -18.58 6.72 -4.59
C GLN A 436 -19.58 6.33 -3.49
N LYS A 437 -20.84 6.02 -3.85
CA LYS A 437 -21.83 5.56 -2.87
C LYS A 437 -21.44 4.23 -2.23
N GLN A 438 -20.97 3.27 -3.05
CA GLN A 438 -20.48 1.99 -2.55
C GLN A 438 -19.30 2.16 -1.59
N PHE A 439 -18.35 3.03 -1.93
CA PHE A 439 -17.24 3.39 -1.05
C PHE A 439 -17.72 4.05 0.24
N ASP A 440 -18.63 5.04 0.16
CA ASP A 440 -19.15 5.73 1.34
C ASP A 440 -19.91 4.77 2.28
N GLU A 441 -20.69 3.83 1.72
CA GLU A 441 -21.38 2.78 2.48
C GLU A 441 -20.38 1.84 3.18
N TYR A 442 -19.35 1.39 2.45
CA TYR A 442 -18.27 0.58 3.01
C TYR A 442 -17.57 1.30 4.16
N VAL A 443 -17.12 2.54 3.94
CA VAL A 443 -16.45 3.37 4.94
C VAL A 443 -17.32 3.56 6.19
N ARG A 444 -18.62 3.86 6.02
CA ARG A 444 -19.54 4.00 7.16
C ARG A 444 -19.67 2.71 7.95
N SER A 445 -19.88 1.59 7.26
CA SER A 445 -20.02 0.28 7.92
C SER A 445 -18.77 -0.10 8.72
N GLU A 446 -17.59 0.19 8.18
CA GLU A 446 -16.31 -0.08 8.82
C GLU A 446 -16.04 0.85 10.01
N LEU A 447 -16.31 2.15 9.85
CA LEU A 447 -16.19 3.11 10.95
C LEU A 447 -17.12 2.72 12.12
N GLU A 448 -18.39 2.39 11.84
CA GLU A 448 -19.33 1.96 12.87
C GLU A 448 -18.87 0.68 13.58
N ARG A 449 -18.34 -0.30 12.83
CA ARG A 449 -17.80 -1.54 13.38
C ARG A 449 -16.65 -1.27 14.35
N LEU A 450 -15.75 -0.36 14.00
CA LEU A 450 -14.55 -0.05 14.78
C LEU A 450 -14.83 0.84 15.98
N GLU A 451 -15.76 1.79 15.85
CA GLU A 451 -16.23 2.62 16.96
C GLU A 451 -16.90 1.75 18.04
N LYS A 452 -17.74 0.79 17.64
CA LYS A 452 -18.29 -0.22 18.56
C LYS A 452 -17.19 -1.08 19.21
N GLY A 453 -16.12 -1.36 18.47
CA GLY A 453 -14.95 -2.09 18.96
C GLY A 453 -13.97 -1.25 19.79
N GLY A 454 -14.26 0.03 20.05
CA GLY A 454 -13.40 0.94 20.81
C GLY A 454 -12.05 1.21 20.17
N ARG A 455 -11.91 1.03 18.85
CA ARG A 455 -10.65 1.23 18.13
C ARG A 455 -10.47 2.69 17.71
N ASN A 456 -9.22 3.11 17.50
CA ASN A 456 -8.93 4.45 17.04
C ASN A 456 -9.32 4.63 15.56
N THR A 457 -10.40 5.36 15.30
CA THR A 457 -10.92 5.62 13.95
C THR A 457 -10.34 6.86 13.27
N PHE A 458 -9.41 7.57 13.92
CA PHE A 458 -8.80 8.78 13.36
C PHE A 458 -8.09 8.54 12.01
N PRO A 459 -7.23 7.52 11.84
CA PRO A 459 -6.56 7.26 10.56
C PRO A 459 -7.55 7.04 9.41
N LEU A 460 -8.66 6.35 9.69
CA LEU A 460 -9.70 6.04 8.70
C LEU A 460 -10.49 7.27 8.27
N ARG A 461 -10.82 8.16 9.21
CA ARG A 461 -11.47 9.43 8.88
C ARG A 461 -10.58 10.32 8.01
N VAL A 462 -9.26 10.28 8.23
CA VAL A 462 -8.29 10.99 7.38
C VAL A 462 -8.21 10.35 5.99
N ALA A 463 -8.14 9.01 5.90
CA ALA A 463 -8.07 8.29 4.63
C ALA A 463 -9.35 8.46 3.78
N ALA A 464 -10.52 8.41 4.42
CA ALA A 464 -11.81 8.63 3.77
C ALA A 464 -11.93 10.06 3.18
N ARG A 465 -11.43 11.07 3.90
CA ARG A 465 -11.38 12.46 3.40
C ARG A 465 -10.37 12.67 2.29
N ALA A 466 -9.18 12.07 2.42
CA ALA A 466 -8.12 12.18 1.42
C ALA A 466 -8.49 11.53 0.09
N SER A 467 -9.38 10.55 0.10
CA SER A 467 -9.85 9.82 -1.07
C SER A 467 -11.01 10.52 -1.81
N ALA A 468 -11.48 11.67 -1.31
CA ALA A 468 -12.52 12.45 -1.98
C ALA A 468 -11.98 13.07 -3.30
N PRO A 469 -12.70 12.97 -4.43
CA PRO A 469 -12.27 13.55 -5.70
C PRO A 469 -12.13 15.06 -5.57
N GLY A 470 -10.89 15.56 -5.63
CA GLY A 470 -10.53 16.97 -5.45
C GLY A 470 -9.55 17.24 -4.30
N PHE A 471 -9.32 16.28 -3.40
CA PHE A 471 -8.31 16.41 -2.35
C PHE A 471 -6.92 15.99 -2.86
N LEU A 472 -6.36 16.78 -3.78
CA LEU A 472 -4.94 16.71 -4.10
C LEU A 472 -4.15 17.10 -2.84
N ARG A 473 -3.57 16.12 -2.15
CA ARG A 473 -2.52 16.35 -1.14
C ARG A 473 -1.32 17.03 -1.82
N HIS A 474 -1.30 18.35 -1.82
CA HIS A 474 -0.05 19.10 -1.74
C HIS A 474 0.45 18.94 -0.30
N SER A 475 1.01 17.78 0.04
CA SER A 475 1.65 17.56 1.33
C SER A 475 3.11 18.03 1.25
N THR A 476 3.30 19.34 1.32
CA THR A 476 4.59 19.99 1.60
C THR A 476 4.43 21.17 2.55
N ASP A 477 3.45 21.14 3.46
CA ASP A 477 3.37 22.06 4.59
C ASP A 477 3.30 21.26 5.90
N TRP A 478 4.42 20.66 6.25
CA TRP A 478 4.72 20.21 7.61
C TRP A 478 6.09 20.78 8.02
N SER A 479 6.29 22.10 7.87
CA SER A 479 7.38 22.83 8.53
C SER A 479 7.32 24.35 8.25
N SER A 480 6.58 25.13 9.05
CA SER A 480 6.89 26.57 9.16
C SER A 480 6.27 27.35 10.33
N GLU A 481 5.51 26.76 11.26
CA GLU A 481 5.19 27.45 12.53
C GLU A 481 6.29 27.19 13.58
N GLY A 482 7.51 27.52 13.16
CA GLY A 482 8.64 27.75 14.04
C GLY A 482 8.62 29.21 14.46
N ILE A 483 8.22 29.42 15.72
CA ILE A 483 8.58 30.52 16.60
C ILE A 483 9.87 31.21 16.10
N ARG A 484 9.77 32.48 15.69
CA ARG A 484 10.93 33.37 15.64
C ARG A 484 10.82 34.38 16.78
N PRO A 485 11.82 34.47 17.67
CA PRO A 485 11.91 35.56 18.63
C PRO A 485 12.46 36.80 17.92
N TYR A 486 11.80 37.94 18.13
CA TYR A 486 12.41 39.25 18.41
C TYR A 486 11.38 40.14 19.08
#